data_AF-A0A2P5VYR7-F1
#
_entry.id   AF-A0A2P5VYR7-F1
#
_cell.length_a   1.000
_cell.length_b   1.000
_cell.length_c   1.000
_cell.angle_alpha   90.00
_cell.angle_beta   90.00
_cell.angle_gamma   90.00
#
_symmetry.space_group_name_H-M   'P 1'
#
loop_
_entity.id
_entity.type
_entity.pdbx_description
1 polymer ?
#
loop_
_entity_poly.entity_id
_entity_poly.type
_entity_poly.pdbx_seq_one_letter_code
_entity_poly.pdbx_strand_id
1 'polypeptide(L)'
;MEHALQIHFGKSYWFTTGSSPPPRKKHYMYDVNLVLRLVTAFQNELSCFSSPAGFRKVASLLDSYLVEVSADSYLTTSKFAALVLLLPDSARESHDELSQAIDIYLQVLLSTYKSLPLL
;
A
#
# COMPACT_ATOMS: atom_id res chain seq x y z
N MET A 1 -1.33 50.28 -7.61
CA MET A 1 0.08 50.27 -8.04
C MET A 1 0.62 48.89 -7.70
N GLU A 2 0.38 47.96 -8.60
CA GLU A 2 0.82 46.56 -8.53
C GLU A 2 2.29 46.50 -8.98
N HIS A 3 3.19 45.96 -8.16
CA HIS A 3 4.55 45.66 -8.58
C HIS A 3 4.78 44.15 -8.44
N ALA A 4 4.92 43.46 -9.57
CA ALA A 4 5.35 42.08 -9.62
C ALA A 4 6.88 42.02 -9.45
N LEU A 5 7.38 41.24 -8.50
CA LEU A 5 8.80 40.86 -8.45
C LEU A 5 8.98 39.54 -9.20
N GLN A 6 9.61 39.60 -10.37
CA GLN A 6 9.99 38.44 -11.15
C GLN A 6 11.26 37.81 -10.54
N ILE A 7 11.11 36.83 -9.66
CA ILE A 7 12.25 35.97 -9.29
C ILE A 7 12.38 34.86 -10.32
N HIS A 8 13.55 34.78 -10.94
CA HIS A 8 13.86 33.96 -12.10
C HIS A 8 14.00 32.48 -11.74
N PHE A 9 12.93 31.83 -11.26
CA PHE A 9 12.78 30.38 -11.18
C PHE A 9 11.28 30.01 -11.15
N GLY A 10 10.60 30.24 -12.28
CA GLY A 10 9.50 29.40 -12.77
C GLY A 10 8.26 29.12 -11.91
N LYS A 11 7.94 29.89 -10.86
CA LYS A 11 6.64 29.74 -10.15
C LYS A 11 6.03 31.09 -9.78
N SER A 12 4.86 31.38 -10.35
CA SER A 12 3.99 32.48 -9.96
C SER A 12 3.11 32.05 -8.78
N TYR A 13 3.28 32.71 -7.64
CA TYR A 13 2.44 32.51 -6.47
C TYR A 13 1.56 33.75 -6.26
N TRP A 14 0.26 33.56 -6.45
CA TRP A 14 -0.77 34.53 -6.09
C TRP A 14 -0.94 34.46 -4.57
N PHE A 15 -0.68 35.55 -3.85
CA PHE A 15 -0.99 35.64 -2.43
C PHE A 15 -2.48 35.99 -2.28
N THR A 16 -3.32 35.01 -1.96
CA THR A 16 -4.64 35.29 -1.39
C THR A 16 -4.69 34.76 0.04
N THR A 17 -5.18 35.61 0.95
CA THR A 17 -5.39 35.31 2.35
C THR A 17 -6.55 34.34 2.49
N GLY A 18 -6.25 33.06 2.38
CA GLY A 18 -7.13 31.98 2.75
C GLY A 18 -6.23 30.81 3.05
N SER A 19 -6.08 30.47 4.33
CA SER A 19 -5.28 29.35 4.81
C SER A 19 -5.81 28.05 4.22
N SER A 20 -5.39 27.76 2.99
CA SER A 20 -5.56 26.45 2.37
C SER A 20 -4.73 25.48 3.21
N PRO A 21 -5.35 24.47 3.83
CA PRO A 21 -4.60 23.51 4.61
C PRO A 21 -3.52 22.89 3.71
N PRO A 22 -2.30 22.67 4.23
CA PRO A 22 -1.26 22.02 3.45
C PRO A 22 -1.82 20.72 2.87
N PRO A 23 -1.43 20.33 1.63
CA PRO A 23 -1.96 19.14 0.99
C PRO A 23 -1.82 17.97 1.98
N ARG A 24 -2.97 17.44 2.41
CA ARG A 24 -3.00 16.34 3.38
C ARG A 24 -2.18 15.22 2.76
N LYS A 25 -1.05 14.86 3.37
CA LYS A 25 -0.31 13.66 2.95
C LYS A 25 -1.33 12.53 2.96
N LYS A 26 -1.58 11.92 1.80
CA LYS A 26 -2.40 10.71 1.68
C LYS A 26 -1.65 9.62 2.43
N HIS A 27 -2.00 9.43 3.69
CA HIS A 27 -1.37 8.45 4.56
C HIS A 27 -2.07 7.13 4.27
N TYR A 28 -1.31 6.13 3.84
CA TYR A 28 -1.79 4.74 3.87
C TYR A 28 -2.34 4.47 5.27
N MET A 29 -3.52 3.88 5.38
CA MET A 29 -4.03 3.50 6.71
C MET A 29 -3.11 2.46 7.36
N TYR A 30 -2.37 1.71 6.54
CA TYR A 30 -1.49 0.63 6.94
C TYR A 30 -0.02 0.89 6.58
N ASP A 31 0.90 0.61 7.51
CA ASP A 31 2.33 0.62 7.23
C ASP A 31 2.78 -0.70 6.57
N VAL A 32 2.49 -0.81 5.27
CA VAL A 32 2.89 -1.97 4.45
C VAL A 32 4.40 -2.22 4.49
N ASN A 33 5.22 -1.17 4.61
CA ASN A 33 6.67 -1.32 4.65
C ASN A 33 7.14 -1.94 5.97
N LEU A 34 6.45 -1.66 7.07
CA LEU A 34 6.69 -2.36 8.33
C LEU A 34 6.39 -3.86 8.19
N VAL A 35 5.24 -4.22 7.62
CA VAL A 35 4.85 -5.63 7.44
C VAL A 35 5.84 -6.36 6.52
N LEU A 36 6.22 -5.76 5.39
CA LEU A 36 7.23 -6.32 4.49
C LEU A 36 8.54 -6.59 5.24
N ARG A 37 9.05 -5.62 6.01
CA ARG A 37 10.29 -5.78 6.79
C ARG A 37 10.16 -6.84 7.87
N LEU A 38 9.03 -6.89 8.57
CA LEU A 38 8.79 -7.83 9.65
C LEU A 38 8.77 -9.28 9.15
N VAL A 39 8.03 -9.56 8.08
CA VAL A 39 7.95 -10.91 7.51
C VAL A 39 9.27 -11.31 6.85
N THR A 40 9.98 -10.37 6.21
CA THR A 40 11.33 -10.63 5.67
C THR A 40 12.31 -10.99 6.79
N ALA A 41 12.29 -10.24 7.90
CA ALA A 41 13.12 -10.54 9.06
C ALA A 41 12.76 -11.91 9.68
N PHE A 42 11.47 -12.26 9.71
CA PHE A 42 11.03 -13.58 10.15
C PHE A 42 11.61 -14.72 9.29
N GLN A 43 11.61 -14.55 7.97
CA GLN A 43 12.18 -15.54 7.04
C GLN A 43 13.71 -15.67 7.19
N ASN A 44 14.42 -14.57 7.44
CA ASN A 44 15.88 -14.58 7.48
C ASN A 44 16.46 -14.96 8.84
N GLU A 45 15.93 -14.41 9.92
CA GLU A 45 16.55 -14.47 11.26
C GLU A 45 15.83 -15.45 12.19
N LEU A 46 14.52 -15.64 11.99
CA LEU A 46 13.69 -16.46 12.88
C LEU A 46 13.44 -17.86 12.30
N SER A 47 13.91 -18.13 11.08
CA SER A 47 13.70 -19.40 10.37
C SER A 47 14.36 -20.61 11.03
N CYS A 48 15.45 -20.41 11.77
CA CYS A 48 16.09 -21.48 12.54
C CYS A 48 15.29 -21.90 13.78
N PHE A 49 14.37 -21.06 14.27
CA PHE A 49 13.49 -21.33 15.42
C PHE A 49 12.04 -21.60 15.01
N SER A 50 11.66 -21.30 13.77
CA SER A 50 10.30 -21.46 13.30
C SER A 50 10.07 -22.88 12.76
N SER A 51 9.22 -23.63 13.45
CA SER A 51 8.67 -24.86 12.90
C SER A 51 7.79 -24.58 11.67
N PRO A 52 7.53 -25.58 10.81
CA PRO A 52 6.56 -25.44 9.70
C PRO A 52 5.17 -24.96 10.15
N ALA A 53 4.78 -25.21 11.40
CA ALA A 53 3.54 -24.67 11.97
C ALA A 53 3.61 -23.16 12.23
N GLY A 54 4.78 -22.62 12.61
CA GLY A 54 4.98 -21.19 12.76
C GLY A 54 4.87 -20.44 11.42
N PHE A 55 5.50 -20.99 10.38
CA PHE A 55 5.42 -20.43 9.02
C PHE A 55 3.98 -20.35 8.51
N ARG A 56 3.17 -21.40 8.71
CA ARG A 56 1.75 -21.41 8.34
C ARG A 56 0.94 -20.34 9.07
N LYS A 57 1.22 -20.09 10.35
CA LYS A 57 0.57 -19.01 11.10
C LYS A 57 0.94 -17.62 10.56
N VAL A 58 2.19 -17.42 10.18
CA VAL A 58 2.62 -16.16 9.55
C VAL A 58 1.97 -15.99 8.18
N ALA A 59 1.84 -17.08 7.41
CA ALA A 59 1.15 -17.06 6.11
C ALA A 59 -0.32 -16.67 6.27
N SER A 60 -1.06 -17.32 7.16
CA SER A 60 -2.45 -16.97 7.44
C SER A 60 -2.60 -15.53 7.92
N LEU A 61 -1.72 -15.05 8.81
CA LEU A 61 -1.74 -13.66 9.26
C LEU A 61 -1.51 -12.66 8.11
N LEU A 62 -0.58 -12.97 7.20
CA LEU A 62 -0.32 -12.15 6.02
C LEU A 62 -1.48 -12.16 5.03
N ASP A 63 -2.13 -13.31 4.84
CA ASP A 63 -3.26 -13.46 3.93
C ASP A 63 -4.50 -12.72 4.47
N SER A 64 -4.81 -12.79 5.77
CA SER A 64 -5.86 -11.96 6.39
C SER A 64 -5.54 -10.46 6.30
N TYR A 65 -4.27 -10.07 6.49
CA TYR A 65 -3.84 -8.67 6.30
C TYR A 65 -3.99 -8.20 4.85
N LEU A 66 -3.69 -9.07 3.87
CA LEU A 66 -3.88 -8.80 2.45
C LEU A 66 -5.34 -8.46 2.13
N VAL A 67 -6.30 -9.21 2.71
CA VAL A 67 -7.73 -8.91 2.58
C VAL A 67 -8.04 -7.51 3.11
N GLU A 68 -7.53 -7.17 4.30
CA GLU A 68 -7.81 -5.87 4.93
C GLU A 68 -7.24 -4.69 4.13
N VAL A 69 -6.00 -4.80 3.65
CA VAL A 69 -5.36 -3.70 2.90
C VAL A 69 -5.81 -3.61 1.45
N SER A 70 -6.37 -4.68 0.88
CA SER A 70 -6.85 -4.70 -0.52
C SER A 70 -7.93 -3.66 -0.80
N ALA A 71 -8.69 -3.25 0.22
CA ALA A 71 -9.70 -2.21 0.15
C ALA A 71 -9.12 -0.78 0.14
N ASP A 72 -7.83 -0.60 0.42
CA ASP A 72 -7.20 0.73 0.43
C ASP A 72 -6.93 1.22 -0.99
N SER A 73 -7.74 2.19 -1.45
CA SER A 73 -7.57 2.86 -2.75
C SER A 73 -6.22 3.54 -2.97
N TYR A 74 -5.45 3.80 -1.90
CA TYR A 74 -4.10 4.36 -1.98
C TYR A 74 -3.03 3.29 -2.13
N LEU A 75 -3.36 2.01 -1.93
CA LEU A 75 -2.44 0.89 -2.08
C LEU A 75 -1.95 0.75 -3.52
N THR A 76 -0.67 1.05 -3.73
CA THR A 76 -0.02 0.92 -5.03
C THR A 76 0.12 -0.55 -5.42
N THR A 77 -0.02 -0.86 -6.71
CA THR A 77 0.13 -2.21 -7.26
C THR A 77 1.45 -2.86 -6.90
N SER A 78 2.55 -2.10 -6.86
CA SER A 78 3.87 -2.62 -6.46
C SER A 78 3.89 -3.13 -5.02
N LYS A 79 3.26 -2.41 -4.08
CA LYS A 79 3.17 -2.82 -2.68
C LYS A 79 2.25 -4.02 -2.48
N PHE A 80 1.10 -4.04 -3.16
CA PHE A 80 0.19 -5.18 -3.12
C PHE A 80 0.89 -6.44 -3.66
N ALA A 81 1.53 -6.35 -4.82
CA ALA A 81 2.30 -7.46 -5.39
C ALA A 81 3.44 -7.91 -4.46
N ALA A 82 4.15 -6.97 -3.82
CA ALA A 82 5.21 -7.30 -2.86
C ALA A 82 4.69 -8.11 -1.67
N LEU A 83 3.48 -7.82 -1.16
CA LEU A 83 2.86 -8.59 -0.08
C LEU A 83 2.45 -9.99 -0.56
N VAL A 84 1.83 -10.10 -1.73
CA VAL A 84 1.40 -11.40 -2.31
C VAL A 84 2.60 -12.33 -2.50
N LEU A 85 3.70 -11.80 -3.04
CA LEU A 85 4.93 -12.53 -3.36
C LEU A 85 5.86 -12.74 -2.15
N LEU A 86 5.49 -12.24 -0.97
CA LEU A 86 6.35 -12.24 0.21
C LEU A 86 6.60 -13.65 0.77
N LEU A 87 5.67 -14.58 0.53
CA LEU A 87 5.74 -15.95 0.99
C LEU A 87 5.52 -16.93 -0.19
N PRO A 88 6.22 -18.08 -0.19
CA PRO A 88 6.00 -19.12 -1.18
C PRO A 88 4.64 -19.80 -0.98
N ASP A 89 4.08 -20.37 -2.04
CA ASP A 89 2.79 -21.08 -2.00
C ASP A 89 2.80 -22.25 -1.02
N SER A 90 3.94 -22.91 -0.84
CA SER A 90 4.10 -24.01 0.12
C SER A 90 3.87 -23.60 1.58
N ALA A 91 3.91 -22.31 1.91
CA ALA A 91 3.61 -21.81 3.25
C ALA A 91 2.10 -21.68 3.52
N ARG A 92 1.27 -21.66 2.47
CA ARG A 92 -0.18 -21.47 2.54
C ARG A 92 -0.88 -22.82 2.56
N GLU A 93 -1.80 -23.00 3.51
CA GLU A 93 -2.67 -24.19 3.56
C GLU A 93 -3.96 -24.01 2.76
N SER A 94 -4.40 -22.75 2.60
CA SER A 94 -5.55 -22.37 1.77
C SER A 94 -5.21 -21.10 0.97
N HIS A 95 -5.91 -20.92 -0.14
CA HIS A 95 -5.82 -19.73 -0.99
C HIS A 95 -7.11 -18.88 -0.95
N ASP A 96 -8.05 -19.18 -0.05
CA ASP A 96 -9.35 -18.50 0.00
C ASP A 96 -9.19 -17.00 0.29
N GLU A 97 -8.44 -16.66 1.34
CA GLU A 97 -8.17 -15.27 1.75
C GLU A 97 -7.33 -14.53 0.71
N LEU A 98 -6.30 -15.18 0.15
CA LEU A 98 -5.47 -14.59 -0.90
C LEU A 98 -6.30 -14.26 -2.16
N SER A 99 -7.14 -15.19 -2.59
CA SER A 99 -7.99 -14.99 -3.77
C SER A 99 -9.01 -13.88 -3.52
N GLN A 100 -9.61 -13.84 -2.33
CA GLN A 100 -10.48 -12.76 -1.91
C GLN A 100 -9.76 -11.40 -1.92
N ALA A 101 -8.54 -11.32 -1.39
CA ALA A 101 -7.75 -10.09 -1.40
C ALA A 101 -7.45 -9.60 -2.83
N ILE A 102 -7.13 -10.52 -3.74
CA ILE A 102 -6.91 -10.20 -5.16
C ILE A 102 -8.18 -9.65 -5.79
N ASP A 103 -9.33 -10.31 -5.58
CA ASP A 103 -10.61 -9.87 -6.13
C ASP A 103 -10.99 -8.47 -5.65
N ILE A 104 -10.85 -8.19 -4.35
CA ILE A 104 -11.13 -6.87 -3.77
C ILE A 104 -10.16 -5.83 -4.35
N TYR A 105 -8.86 -6.14 -4.41
CA TYR A 105 -7.85 -5.21 -4.93
C TYR A 105 -8.14 -4.83 -6.40
N LEU A 106 -8.48 -5.82 -7.24
CA LEU A 106 -8.83 -5.58 -8.64
C LEU A 106 -10.10 -4.74 -8.77
N GLN A 107 -11.13 -4.99 -7.95
CA GLN A 107 -12.34 -4.16 -7.94
C GLN A 107 -12.06 -2.70 -7.57
N VAL A 108 -11.23 -2.46 -6.55
CA VAL A 108 -10.82 -1.11 -6.13
C VAL A 108 -9.98 -0.42 -7.20
N LEU A 109 -9.03 -1.14 -7.80
CA LEU A 109 -8.17 -0.62 -8.87
C LEU A 109 -9.00 -0.19 -10.09
N LEU A 110 -9.95 -1.03 -10.53
CA LEU A 110 -10.84 -0.73 -11.65
C LEU A 110 -11.78 0.44 -11.34
N SER A 111 -12.29 0.51 -10.11
CA SER A 111 -13.13 1.62 -9.66
C SER A 111 -12.35 2.94 -9.66
N THR A 112 -11.08 2.90 -9.28
CA THR A 112 -10.17 4.06 -9.34
C THR A 112 -9.91 4.47 -10.80
N TYR A 113 -9.65 3.52 -11.70
CA TYR A 113 -9.45 3.82 -13.12
C TYR A 113 -10.70 4.39 -13.80
N LYS A 114 -11.88 3.86 -13.48
CA LYS A 114 -13.16 4.33 -14.03
C LYS A 114 -13.56 5.74 -13.54
N SER A 115 -13.08 6.14 -12.37
CA SER A 115 -13.36 7.46 -11.79
C SER A 115 -12.36 8.55 -12.20
N LEU A 116 -11.27 8.19 -12.90
CA LEU A 116 -10.40 9.16 -13.55
C LEU A 116 -11.13 9.77 -14.76
N PRO A 117 -11.23 11.11 -14.86
CA PRO A 117 -11.82 11.74 -16.03
C PRO A 117 -10.99 11.36 -17.26
N LEU A 118 -11.65 10.81 -18.28
CA LEU A 118 -11.07 10.54 -19.58
C LEU A 118 -10.45 11.85 -20.09
N LEU A 119 -9.12 11.86 -20.28
CA LEU A 119 -8.41 12.90 -21.03
C LEU A 119 -8.78 12.80 -22.51
#